data_AF-A0A9K3CZM4-F1
#
_entry.id   AF-A0A9K3CZM4-F1
#
_cell.length_a   1.000
_cell.length_b   1.000
_cell.length_c   1.000
_cell.angle_alpha   90.00
_cell.angle_beta   90.00
_cell.angle_gamma   90.00
#
_symmetry.space_group_name_H-M   'P 1'
#
loop_
_entity.id
_entity.type
_entity.pdbx_description
1 polymer ?
#
loop_
_entity_poly.entity_id
_entity_poly.type
_entity_poly.pdbx_seq_one_letter_code
_entity_poly.pdbx_strand_id
1 'polypeptide(L)'
;MTSTLSDKNTGTRRLFRYTATEMVDEFRAVLDEMMGKNRNLDCAAEDFIDEHFTDPKWCKGYLAGCCIKELLHNTRVTKGECEQRHSVEMRDRYNEAPDREKYAYEYNMYHAIERELQNCDYKVREHIQRVHKAVSLPETLRVQLESQIESIDTLLEELE
;
A
#
# COMPACT_ATOMS: atom_id res chain seq x y z
N MET A 1 -36.70 21.83 16.65
CA MET A 1 -36.83 23.12 15.93
C MET A 1 -36.20 24.20 16.79
N THR A 2 -35.08 24.76 16.33
CA THR A 2 -34.51 26.11 16.61
C THR A 2 -33.07 26.08 16.07
N SER A 3 -32.81 26.50 14.82
CA SER A 3 -32.42 27.88 14.42
C SER A 3 -31.19 28.37 15.21
N THR A 4 -30.09 28.89 14.65
CA THR A 4 -29.78 29.49 13.35
C THR A 4 -28.28 29.80 13.35
N LEU A 5 -27.64 29.74 12.18
CA LEU A 5 -26.28 30.24 11.95
C LEU A 5 -26.16 31.73 12.31
N SER A 6 -25.01 32.13 12.85
CA SER A 6 -24.51 33.51 12.72
C SER A 6 -22.99 33.54 12.80
N ASP A 7 -22.35 33.60 11.64
CA ASP A 7 -20.94 33.94 11.49
C ASP A 7 -20.68 35.42 11.84
N LYS A 8 -19.66 35.68 12.67
CA LYS A 8 -18.97 36.97 12.71
C LYS A 8 -17.45 36.75 12.78
N ASN A 9 -16.84 37.08 11.64
CA ASN A 9 -15.44 37.36 11.36
C ASN A 9 -14.68 38.07 12.51
N THR A 10 -13.44 37.65 12.82
CA THR A 10 -12.22 38.50 12.90
C THR A 10 -11.05 37.80 13.62
N GLY A 11 -9.88 37.77 12.96
CA GLY A 11 -8.57 38.00 13.61
C GLY A 11 -7.96 36.96 14.56
N THR A 12 -7.08 36.12 14.00
CA THR A 12 -5.76 35.73 14.55
C THR A 12 -5.62 35.51 16.07
N ARG A 13 -5.72 34.23 16.47
CA ARG A 13 -4.79 33.53 17.38
C ARG A 13 -5.15 32.04 17.34
N ARG A 14 -4.29 31.19 16.77
CA ARG A 14 -4.48 29.73 16.78
C ARG A 14 -4.31 29.22 18.22
N LEU A 15 -5.38 29.29 19.00
CA LEU A 15 -5.54 28.48 20.18
C LEU A 15 -5.99 27.11 19.67
N PHE A 16 -5.12 26.11 19.85
CA PHE A 16 -5.46 24.70 19.69
C PHE A 16 -6.52 24.37 20.76
N ARG A 17 -7.78 24.69 20.45
CA ARG A 17 -8.93 24.26 21.24
C ARG A 17 -9.17 22.82 20.83
N TYR A 18 -8.67 21.86 21.62
CA TYR A 18 -9.24 20.52 21.59
C TYR A 18 -10.74 20.69 21.85
N THR A 19 -11.53 20.36 20.86
CA THR A 19 -12.98 20.45 20.98
C THR A 19 -13.46 19.31 21.88
N ALA A 20 -14.45 19.57 22.73
CA ALA A 20 -14.97 18.53 23.65
C ALA A 20 -15.45 17.27 22.89
N THR A 21 -15.81 17.43 21.62
CA THR A 21 -16.16 16.33 20.71
C THR A 21 -14.96 15.45 20.35
N GLU A 22 -13.79 16.03 20.04
CA GLU A 22 -12.58 15.25 19.70
C GLU A 22 -12.10 14.40 20.89
N MET A 23 -12.17 14.96 22.10
CA MET A 23 -11.80 14.23 23.32
C MET A 23 -12.76 13.05 23.59
N VAL A 24 -14.05 13.25 23.35
CA VAL A 24 -15.07 12.19 23.48
C VAL A 24 -14.85 11.07 22.45
N ASP A 25 -14.42 11.41 21.24
CA ASP A 25 -14.13 10.45 20.18
C ASP A 25 -12.86 9.62 20.47
N GLU A 26 -11.82 10.24 21.02
CA GLU A 26 -10.61 9.53 21.47
C GLU A 26 -10.91 8.55 22.61
N PHE A 27 -11.65 8.99 23.64
CA PHE A 27 -12.07 8.11 24.73
C PHE A 27 -13.00 7.00 24.26
N ARG A 28 -13.84 7.27 23.25
CA ARG A 28 -14.69 6.26 22.62
C ARG A 28 -13.84 5.20 21.92
N ALA A 29 -12.82 5.59 21.16
CA ALA A 29 -11.92 4.65 20.48
C ALA A 29 -11.18 3.73 21.47
N VAL A 30 -10.67 4.29 22.58
CA VAL A 30 -10.03 3.50 23.65
C VAL A 30 -11.02 2.51 24.29
N LEU A 31 -12.23 2.98 24.55
CA LEU A 31 -13.29 2.17 25.14
C LEU A 31 -13.79 1.08 24.17
N ASP A 32 -13.76 1.31 22.87
CA ASP A 32 -14.14 0.33 21.84
C ASP A 32 -13.05 -0.74 21.64
N GLU A 33 -11.78 -0.41 21.88
CA GLU A 33 -10.68 -1.39 21.97
C GLU A 33 -10.80 -2.28 23.21
N MET A 34 -11.23 -1.71 24.35
CA MET A 34 -11.32 -2.44 25.61
C MET A 34 -12.59 -3.29 25.76
N MET A 35 -13.73 -2.84 25.21
CA MET A 35 -15.05 -3.47 25.43
C MET A 35 -15.74 -3.95 24.14
N GLY A 36 -15.10 -3.76 22.99
CA GLY A 36 -15.66 -4.07 21.68
C GLY A 36 -16.49 -2.92 21.09
N LYS A 37 -16.39 -2.75 19.77
CA LYS A 37 -17.04 -1.68 18.98
C LYS A 37 -18.57 -1.67 19.05
N ASN A 38 -19.17 -2.77 19.54
CA ASN A 38 -20.62 -2.98 19.58
C ASN A 38 -21.26 -2.69 20.96
N ARG A 39 -20.54 -2.06 21.91
CA ARG A 39 -21.08 -1.78 23.26
C ARG A 39 -22.32 -0.88 23.26
N ASN A 40 -22.41 0.06 22.32
CA ASN A 40 -23.47 1.07 22.30
C ASN A 40 -24.64 0.73 21.36
N LEU A 41 -24.67 -0.48 20.80
CA LEU A 41 -25.81 -0.95 20.02
C LEU A 41 -26.85 -1.49 21.01
N ASP A 42 -28.02 -0.86 21.05
CA ASP A 42 -29.17 -1.39 21.77
C ASP A 42 -29.40 -2.83 21.30
N CYS A 43 -29.58 -3.76 22.24
CA CYS A 43 -29.66 -5.21 22.00
C CYS A 43 -30.82 -5.66 21.09
N ALA A 44 -31.57 -4.71 20.49
CA ALA A 44 -32.71 -4.90 19.62
C ALA A 44 -32.53 -4.30 18.21
N ALA A 45 -31.38 -3.68 17.88
CA ALA A 45 -31.10 -3.29 16.50
C ALA A 45 -30.58 -4.50 15.72
N GLU A 46 -31.33 -4.87 14.69
CA GLU A 46 -31.21 -6.03 13.81
C GLU A 46 -29.94 -6.02 12.91
N ASP A 47 -28.75 -5.81 13.50
CA ASP A 47 -27.46 -5.83 12.78
C ASP A 47 -26.48 -6.87 13.34
N PHE A 48 -26.98 -7.94 13.98
CA PHE A 48 -26.29 -9.23 13.89
C PHE A 48 -26.56 -9.82 12.49
N ILE A 49 -26.23 -9.06 11.44
CA ILE A 49 -25.98 -9.66 10.15
C ILE A 49 -24.72 -10.47 10.42
N ASP A 50 -24.84 -11.80 10.46
CA ASP A 50 -23.70 -12.69 10.49
C ASP A 50 -22.87 -12.41 9.24
N GLU A 51 -21.94 -11.45 9.35
CA GLU A 51 -21.08 -11.02 8.27
C GLU A 51 -20.30 -12.26 7.81
N HIS A 52 -20.57 -12.66 6.56
CA HIS A 52 -19.99 -13.87 6.00
C HIS A 52 -18.72 -13.50 5.25
N PHE A 53 -17.69 -14.35 5.29
CA PHE A 53 -16.43 -14.11 4.61
C PHE A 53 -16.55 -14.03 3.07
N THR A 54 -17.71 -14.39 2.50
CA THR A 54 -18.01 -14.29 1.07
C THR A 54 -18.42 -12.90 0.62
N ASP A 55 -18.72 -11.99 1.55
CA ASP A 55 -19.21 -10.66 1.19
C ASP A 55 -18.15 -9.86 0.43
N PRO A 56 -18.55 -9.09 -0.60
CA PRO A 56 -17.63 -8.34 -1.45
C PRO A 56 -16.97 -7.15 -0.73
N LYS A 57 -17.32 -6.90 0.54
CA LYS A 57 -16.73 -5.88 1.41
C LYS A 57 -15.41 -6.34 2.04
N TRP A 58 -15.15 -7.65 2.03
CA TRP A 58 -13.94 -8.23 2.61
C TRP A 58 -12.86 -8.43 1.56
N CYS A 59 -11.62 -8.15 1.93
CA CYS A 59 -10.51 -8.38 1.03
C CYS A 59 -10.20 -9.87 0.93
N LYS A 60 -10.56 -10.48 -0.21
CA LYS A 60 -10.31 -11.90 -0.49
C LYS A 60 -8.83 -12.27 -0.41
N GLY A 61 -7.92 -11.37 -0.80
CA GLY A 61 -6.48 -11.57 -0.67
C GLY A 61 -6.03 -11.63 0.80
N TYR A 62 -6.59 -10.77 1.65
CA TYR A 62 -6.31 -10.81 3.09
C TYR A 62 -6.83 -12.09 3.74
N LEU A 63 -8.03 -12.54 3.36
CA LEU A 63 -8.60 -13.81 3.81
C LEU A 63 -7.71 -15.01 3.40
N ALA A 64 -7.18 -14.99 2.18
CA ALA A 64 -6.30 -16.05 1.67
C ALA A 64 -4.91 -16.08 2.32
N GLY A 65 -4.45 -14.97 2.92
CA GLY A 65 -3.23 -14.92 3.72
C GLY A 65 -2.58 -13.55 3.74
N CYS A 66 -2.50 -12.86 2.60
CA CYS A 66 -1.89 -11.54 2.53
C CYS A 66 -2.52 -10.63 1.47
N CYS A 67 -2.74 -9.36 1.83
CA CYS A 67 -3.14 -8.32 0.91
C CYS A 67 -1.91 -7.53 0.45
N ILE A 68 -1.70 -7.47 -0.86
CA ILE A 68 -0.58 -6.75 -1.48
C ILE A 68 -0.62 -5.26 -1.17
N LYS A 69 -1.81 -4.64 -1.20
CA LYS A 69 -1.98 -3.19 -0.95
C LYS A 69 -1.54 -2.82 0.46
N GLU A 70 -1.90 -3.65 1.44
CA GLU A 70 -1.45 -3.49 2.82
C GLU A 70 0.05 -3.76 2.95
N LEU A 71 0.57 -4.87 2.42
CA LEU A 71 2.00 -5.17 2.52
C LEU A 71 2.89 -4.04 1.97
N LEU A 72 2.44 -3.33 0.94
CA LEU A 72 3.18 -2.28 0.28
C LEU A 72 2.85 -0.85 0.76
N HIS A 73 2.01 -0.68 1.79
CA HIS A 73 1.52 0.63 2.23
C HIS A 73 2.65 1.60 2.66
N ASN A 74 3.76 1.06 3.20
CA ASN A 74 4.92 1.85 3.66
C ASN A 74 6.09 1.87 2.66
N THR A 75 5.88 1.36 1.45
CA THR A 75 6.93 1.30 0.44
C THR A 75 6.80 2.46 -0.53
N ARG A 76 7.89 2.82 -1.22
CA ARG A 76 7.88 3.81 -2.32
C ARG A 76 6.99 3.38 -3.50
N VAL A 77 6.53 2.13 -3.52
CA VAL A 77 5.72 1.51 -4.55
C VAL A 77 4.24 1.44 -4.15
N THR A 78 3.80 2.38 -3.32
CA THR A 78 2.48 2.38 -2.68
C THR A 78 1.36 2.33 -3.71
N LYS A 79 0.43 1.38 -3.54
CA LYS A 79 -0.79 1.26 -4.36
C LYS A 79 -2.04 1.87 -3.72
N GLY A 80 -1.84 2.65 -2.65
CA GLY A 80 -2.91 3.19 -1.82
C GLY A 80 -3.42 2.18 -0.80
N GLU A 81 -4.29 2.65 0.08
CA GLU A 81 -4.96 1.83 1.10
C GLU A 81 -5.92 0.83 0.45
N CYS A 82 -6.18 -0.27 1.16
CA CYS A 82 -7.12 -1.26 0.67
C CYS A 82 -8.55 -0.72 0.76
N GLU A 83 -9.27 -0.70 -0.35
CA GLU A 83 -10.71 -0.36 -0.41
C GLU A 83 -11.58 -1.39 0.33
N GLN A 84 -11.04 -2.59 0.52
CA GLN A 84 -11.72 -3.72 1.12
C GLN A 84 -11.30 -3.89 2.58
N ARG A 85 -12.25 -4.23 3.45
CA ARG A 85 -12.01 -4.34 4.89
C ARG A 85 -11.13 -5.53 5.20
N HIS A 86 -10.19 -5.34 6.14
CA HIS A 86 -9.37 -6.40 6.71
C HIS A 86 -9.80 -6.64 8.15
N SER A 87 -10.08 -7.89 8.51
CA SER A 87 -10.34 -8.32 9.88
C SER A 87 -9.72 -9.69 10.10
N VAL A 88 -9.00 -9.84 11.21
CA VAL A 88 -8.36 -11.11 11.60
C VAL A 88 -9.42 -12.17 11.86
N GLU A 89 -10.55 -11.79 12.48
CA GLU A 89 -11.65 -12.70 12.80
C GLU A 89 -12.22 -13.39 11.55
N MET A 90 -12.38 -12.64 10.45
CA MET A 90 -12.90 -13.18 9.19
C MET A 90 -11.90 -14.09 8.50
N ARG A 91 -10.60 -13.79 8.63
CA ARG A 91 -9.53 -14.66 8.12
C ARG A 91 -9.54 -16.00 8.84
N ASP A 92 -9.69 -15.97 10.17
CA ASP A 92 -9.69 -17.20 10.96
C ASP A 92 -10.95 -18.04 10.66
N ARG A 93 -12.12 -17.41 10.51
CA ARG A 93 -13.35 -18.08 10.00
C ARG A 93 -13.15 -18.72 8.63
N TYR A 94 -12.45 -18.05 7.71
CA TYR A 94 -12.14 -18.61 6.39
C TYR A 94 -11.16 -19.80 6.47
N ASN A 95 -10.19 -19.75 7.39
CA ASN A 95 -9.23 -20.83 7.60
C ASN A 95 -9.86 -22.07 8.26
N GLU A 96 -10.88 -21.87 9.11
CA GLU A 96 -11.64 -22.94 9.74
C GLU A 96 -12.70 -23.56 8.80
N ALA A 97 -13.06 -22.86 7.72
CA ALA A 97 -14.08 -23.33 6.78
C ALA A 97 -13.60 -24.59 6.02
N PRO A 98 -14.38 -25.69 6.01
CA PRO A 98 -14.02 -26.93 5.32
C PRO A 98 -14.03 -26.80 3.79
N ASP A 99 -14.71 -25.77 3.27
CA ASP A 99 -14.93 -25.54 1.84
C ASP A 99 -13.93 -24.55 1.22
N ARG A 100 -12.78 -24.34 1.86
CA ARG A 100 -11.75 -23.35 1.46
C ARG A 100 -11.34 -23.47 -0.02
N GLU A 101 -11.16 -24.70 -0.50
CA GLU A 101 -10.79 -25.00 -1.89
C GLU A 101 -11.84 -24.57 -2.91
N LYS A 102 -13.14 -24.61 -2.54
CA LYS A 102 -14.25 -24.24 -3.44
C LYS A 102 -14.27 -22.75 -3.78
N TYR A 103 -13.75 -21.90 -2.89
CA TYR A 103 -13.75 -20.45 -3.07
C TYR A 103 -12.56 -19.94 -3.91
N ALA A 104 -11.48 -20.73 -4.02
CA ALA A 104 -10.29 -20.42 -4.81
C ALA A 104 -9.72 -18.99 -4.60
N TYR A 105 -9.81 -18.43 -3.39
CA TYR A 105 -9.28 -17.10 -3.09
C TYR A 105 -7.74 -17.06 -3.18
N GLU A 106 -7.08 -18.17 -2.89
CA GLU A 106 -5.63 -18.33 -3.07
C GLU A 106 -5.19 -18.16 -4.52
N TYR A 107 -6.00 -18.62 -5.48
CA TYR A 107 -5.70 -18.47 -6.90
C TYR A 107 -5.75 -16.99 -7.32
N ASN A 108 -6.79 -16.26 -6.87
CA ASN A 108 -6.89 -14.83 -7.12
C ASN A 108 -5.73 -14.04 -6.47
N MET A 109 -5.30 -14.46 -5.27
CA MET A 109 -4.14 -13.90 -4.59
C MET A 109 -2.86 -14.15 -5.39
N TYR A 110 -2.63 -15.39 -5.86
CA TYR A 110 -1.49 -15.74 -6.68
C TYR A 110 -1.39 -14.87 -7.94
N HIS A 111 -2.49 -14.72 -8.67
CA HIS A 111 -2.54 -13.86 -9.87
C HIS A 111 -2.26 -12.40 -9.57
N ALA A 112 -2.73 -11.91 -8.43
CA ALA A 112 -2.43 -10.54 -8.01
C ALA A 112 -0.93 -10.37 -7.73
N ILE A 113 -0.29 -11.36 -7.07
CA ILE A 113 1.15 -11.35 -6.78
C ILE A 113 1.96 -11.42 -8.09
N GLU A 114 1.59 -12.31 -9.01
CA GLU A 114 2.25 -12.46 -10.30
C GLU A 114 2.21 -11.16 -11.11
N ARG A 115 1.05 -10.47 -11.13
CA ARG A 115 0.93 -9.16 -11.77
C ARG A 115 1.87 -8.13 -11.15
N GLU A 116 2.02 -8.13 -9.83
CA GLU A 116 2.96 -7.21 -9.18
C GLU A 116 4.41 -7.58 -9.43
N LEU A 117 4.73 -8.86 -9.49
CA LEU A 117 6.06 -9.32 -9.84
C LEU A 117 6.45 -8.82 -11.24
N GLN A 118 5.53 -8.94 -12.21
CA GLN A 118 5.73 -8.40 -13.56
C GLN A 118 5.92 -6.88 -13.57
N ASN A 119 5.19 -6.13 -12.73
CA ASN A 119 5.38 -4.69 -12.58
C ASN A 119 6.76 -4.36 -12.01
N CYS A 120 7.25 -5.13 -11.05
CA CYS A 120 8.59 -5.01 -10.49
C CYS A 120 9.66 -5.29 -11.56
N ASP A 121 9.52 -6.37 -12.31
CA ASP A 121 10.46 -6.73 -13.38
C ASP A 121 10.50 -5.68 -14.49
N TYR A 122 9.33 -5.10 -14.83
CA TYR A 122 9.26 -3.98 -15.78
C TYR A 122 10.06 -2.77 -15.27
N LYS A 123 9.85 -2.37 -14.01
CA LYS A 123 10.58 -1.26 -13.40
C LYS A 123 12.07 -1.53 -13.32
N VAL A 124 12.48 -2.75 -12.95
CA VAL A 124 13.89 -3.15 -12.91
C VAL A 124 14.53 -2.99 -14.29
N ARG A 125 13.87 -3.47 -15.35
CA ARG A 125 14.36 -3.28 -16.73
C ARG A 125 14.48 -1.81 -17.11
N GLU A 126 13.49 -0.99 -16.80
CA GLU A 126 13.54 0.45 -17.05
C GLU A 126 14.70 1.13 -16.29
N HIS A 127 14.91 0.77 -15.02
CA HIS A 127 16.01 1.28 -14.23
C HIS A 127 17.37 0.84 -14.77
N ILE A 128 17.51 -0.41 -15.19
CA ILE A 128 18.74 -0.92 -15.82
C ILE A 128 19.01 -0.15 -17.12
N GLN A 129 18.00 0.09 -17.96
CA GLN A 129 18.16 0.87 -19.19
C GLN A 129 18.56 2.32 -18.91
N ARG A 130 17.94 2.96 -17.91
CA ARG A 130 18.29 4.31 -17.46
C ARG A 130 19.73 4.38 -16.97
N VAL A 131 20.16 3.40 -16.17
CA VAL A 131 21.54 3.29 -15.68
C VAL A 131 22.50 3.04 -16.85
N HIS A 132 22.21 2.12 -17.76
CA HIS A 132 23.04 1.85 -18.92
C HIS A 132 23.23 3.11 -19.79
N LYS A 133 22.17 3.90 -20.01
CA LYS A 133 22.25 5.17 -20.74
C LYS A 133 23.07 6.24 -19.99
N ALA A 134 23.05 6.23 -18.66
CA ALA A 134 23.84 7.14 -17.84
C ALA A 134 25.31 6.71 -17.71
N VAL A 135 25.58 5.40 -17.70
CA VAL A 135 26.90 4.78 -17.48
C VAL A 135 27.63 4.54 -18.80
N SER A 136 26.94 4.41 -19.94
CA SER A 136 27.59 4.53 -21.23
C SER A 136 28.36 5.85 -21.21
N LEU A 137 29.69 5.77 -21.14
CA LEU A 137 30.56 6.92 -21.29
C LEU A 137 29.96 7.74 -22.43
N PRO A 138 29.77 9.08 -22.28
CA PRO A 138 29.33 9.88 -23.40
C PRO A 138 30.19 9.47 -24.59
N GLU A 139 29.55 9.07 -25.69
CA GLU A 139 30.18 8.36 -26.82
C GLU A 139 31.56 8.98 -27.17
N THR A 140 31.63 10.31 -27.05
CA THR A 140 32.83 11.14 -27.16
C THR A 140 34.02 10.71 -26.31
N LEU A 141 33.83 10.43 -25.01
CA LEU A 141 34.89 10.00 -24.11
C LEU A 141 35.34 8.57 -24.41
N ARG A 142 34.43 7.73 -24.91
CA ARG A 142 34.72 6.35 -25.26
C ARG A 142 35.58 6.28 -26.53
N VAL A 143 35.20 7.04 -27.56
CA VAL A 143 35.98 7.24 -28.80
C VAL A 143 37.34 7.88 -28.50
N GLN A 144 37.40 8.86 -27.59
CA GLN A 144 38.67 9.45 -27.16
C GLN A 144 39.59 8.41 -26.50
N LEU A 145 39.04 7.58 -25.61
CA LEU A 145 39.82 6.53 -24.95
C LEU A 145 40.32 5.48 -25.95
N GLU A 146 39.48 5.09 -26.92
CA GLU A 146 39.85 4.19 -28.01
C GLU A 146 40.98 4.78 -28.88
N SER A 147 40.88 6.06 -29.27
CA SER A 147 41.96 6.73 -30.01
C SER A 147 43.27 6.84 -29.22
N GLN A 148 43.19 6.98 -27.90
CA GLN A 148 44.37 7.01 -27.03
C GLN A 148 45.02 5.62 -26.94
N ILE A 149 44.22 4.56 -26.87
CA ILE A 149 44.70 3.18 -26.89
C ILE A 149 45.42 2.90 -28.21
N GLU A 150 44.82 3.25 -29.35
CA GLU A 150 45.47 3.11 -30.67
C GLU A 150 46.79 3.88 -30.73
N SER A 151 46.84 5.11 -30.19
CA SER A 151 48.08 5.89 -30.15
C SER A 151 49.17 5.22 -29.29
N ILE A 152 48.80 4.60 -28.17
CA ILE A 152 49.73 3.87 -27.30
C ILE A 152 50.26 2.63 -28.01
N ASP A 153 49.41 1.88 -28.71
CA ASP A 153 49.79 0.67 -29.45
C ASP A 153 50.80 1.01 -30.56
N THR A 154 50.58 2.09 -31.32
CA THR A 154 51.55 2.53 -32.34
C THR A 154 52.90 2.94 -31.74
N LEU A 155 52.89 3.64 -30.60
CA LEU A 155 54.13 4.01 -29.90
C LEU A 155 54.88 2.80 -29.33
N LEU A 156 54.17 1.72 -28.98
CA LEU A 156 54.79 0.46 -28.59
C LEU A 156 55.48 -0.22 -29.79
N GLU A 157 54.85 -0.23 -30.95
CA GLU A 157 55.46 -0.76 -32.19
C GLU A 157 56.70 0.04 -32.61
N GLU A 158 56.77 1.35 -32.36
CA GLU A 158 57.94 2.18 -32.66
C GLU A 158 59.11 1.99 -31.69
N LEU A 159 58.86 1.44 -30.49
CA LEU A 159 59.88 1.20 -29.46
C LEU A 159 60.49 -0.22 -29.53
N GLU A 160 59.89 -1.13 -30.28
CA GLU A 160 60.44 -2.46 -30.62
C GLU A 160 61.37 -2.40 -31.84
#